data_AF-A0A7L2X8W1-F1
#
_entry.id   AF-A0A7L2X8W1-F1
#
_cell.length_a   1.000
_cell.length_b   1.000
_cell.length_c   1.000
_cell.angle_alpha   90.00
_cell.angle_beta   90.00
_cell.angle_gamma   90.00
#
_symmetry.space_group_name_H-M   'P 1'
#
loop_
_entity.id
_entity.type
_entity.pdbx_description
1 polymer ?
#
loop_
_entity_poly.entity_id
_entity_poly.type
_entity_poly.pdbx_seq_one_letter_code
_entity_poly.pdbx_strand_id
1 'polypeptide(L)'
;QVYDMAESLLQFLPGPHRRIPRLLARMRSFIARRVREKAQSLDPEHPRDFIDSFLIQMDKEKDNPNSEFTMENLELTTLNLFFAGTETVSSTLRFGLLFLMRHPQVQGEAPDPIRD
;
A
#
# COMPACT_ATOMS: atom_id res chain seq x y z
N GLN A 1 -1.51 18.76 -19.18
CA GLN A 1 -2.57 19.41 -20.00
C GLN A 1 -3.28 18.43 -20.93
N VAL A 2 -2.66 17.85 -21.99
CA VAL A 2 -3.37 16.86 -22.86
C VAL A 2 -3.72 15.58 -22.10
N TYR A 3 -2.84 15.14 -21.19
CA TYR A 3 -3.06 13.98 -20.33
C TYR A 3 -4.26 14.19 -19.38
N ASP A 4 -4.32 15.33 -18.70
CA ASP A 4 -5.42 15.70 -17.78
C ASP A 4 -6.77 15.84 -18.53
N MET A 5 -6.73 16.32 -19.77
CA MET A 5 -7.92 16.46 -20.62
C MET A 5 -8.43 15.10 -21.10
N ALA A 6 -7.51 14.19 -21.45
CA ALA A 6 -7.86 12.81 -21.79
C ALA A 6 -8.43 12.07 -20.57
N GLU A 7 -7.89 12.30 -19.37
CA GLU A 7 -8.38 11.71 -18.13
C GLU A 7 -9.81 12.18 -17.80
N SER A 8 -10.12 13.47 -17.96
CA SER A 8 -11.48 13.99 -17.72
C SER A 8 -12.50 13.47 -18.73
N LEU A 9 -12.15 13.37 -20.01
CA LEU A 9 -13.02 12.82 -21.04
C LEU A 9 -13.25 11.31 -20.86
N LEU A 10 -12.20 10.57 -20.50
CA LEU A 10 -12.28 9.12 -20.26
C LEU A 10 -13.24 8.80 -19.12
N GLN A 11 -13.36 9.64 -18.08
CA GLN A 11 -14.31 9.43 -16.99
C GLN A 11 -15.77 9.30 -17.48
N PHE A 12 -16.15 9.97 -18.57
CA PHE A 12 -17.51 9.92 -19.11
C PHE A 12 -17.77 8.71 -20.02
N LEU A 13 -16.72 8.04 -20.52
CA LEU A 13 -16.85 6.88 -21.39
C LEU A 13 -16.97 5.57 -20.57
N PRO A 14 -17.81 4.61 -21.00
CA PRO A 14 -17.81 3.29 -20.38
C PRO A 14 -16.53 2.53 -20.75
N GLY A 15 -15.88 1.88 -19.77
CA GLY A 15 -14.70 1.07 -20.07
C GLY A 15 -13.99 0.47 -18.84
N PRO A 16 -12.95 -0.36 -19.06
CA PRO A 16 -12.18 -1.00 -17.99
C PRO A 16 -11.51 -0.01 -17.03
N HIS A 17 -11.16 1.18 -17.49
CA HIS A 17 -10.54 2.24 -16.66
C HIS A 17 -11.43 2.61 -15.44
N ARG A 18 -12.76 2.50 -15.54
CA ARG A 18 -13.68 2.69 -14.38
C ARG A 18 -13.52 1.63 -13.30
N ARG A 19 -12.80 0.53 -13.54
CA ARG A 19 -12.54 -0.50 -12.53
C ARG A 19 -11.51 -0.04 -11.49
N ILE A 20 -10.50 0.72 -11.91
CA ILE A 20 -9.40 1.15 -11.03
C ILE A 20 -9.92 2.02 -9.88
N PRO A 21 -10.69 3.11 -10.11
CA PRO A 21 -11.22 3.93 -9.02
C PRO A 21 -12.10 3.12 -8.05
N ARG A 22 -12.91 2.18 -8.56
CA ARG A 22 -13.75 1.30 -7.73
C ARG A 22 -12.92 0.35 -6.85
N LEU A 23 -11.83 -0.19 -7.39
CA LEU A 23 -10.92 -1.05 -6.63
C LEU A 23 -10.19 -0.26 -5.55
N LEU A 24 -9.67 0.93 -5.89
CA LEU A 24 -9.02 1.82 -4.94
C LEU A 24 -9.97 2.25 -3.82
N ALA A 25 -11.22 2.59 -4.14
CA ALA A 25 -12.24 2.90 -3.14
C ALA A 25 -12.51 1.71 -2.19
N ARG A 26 -12.56 0.49 -2.74
CA ARG A 26 -12.72 -0.74 -1.93
C ARG A 26 -11.51 -1.03 -1.04
N MET A 27 -10.30 -0.77 -1.52
CA MET A 27 -9.09 -0.92 -0.72
C MET A 27 -9.01 0.14 0.38
N ARG A 28 -9.33 1.41 0.07
CA ARG A 28 -9.41 2.49 1.06
C ARG A 28 -10.44 2.17 2.13
N SER A 29 -11.63 1.66 1.79
CA SER A 29 -12.65 1.31 2.78
C SER A 29 -12.22 0.15 3.69
N PHE A 30 -11.48 -0.84 3.14
CA PHE A 30 -10.85 -1.88 3.93
C PHE A 30 -9.84 -1.31 4.92
N ILE A 31 -8.95 -0.42 4.47
CA ILE A 31 -7.94 0.24 5.32
C ILE A 31 -8.62 1.08 6.40
N ALA A 32 -9.59 1.92 6.05
CA ALA A 32 -10.34 2.74 6.99
C ALA A 32 -10.96 1.90 8.12
N ARG A 33 -11.48 0.71 7.80
CA ARG A 33 -11.97 -0.24 8.82
C ARG A 33 -10.85 -0.72 9.72
N ARG A 34 -9.69 -1.11 9.17
CA ARG A 34 -8.52 -1.56 9.96
C ARG A 34 -7.99 -0.44 10.85
N VAL A 35 -7.93 0.80 10.36
CA VAL A 35 -7.53 1.96 11.17
C VAL A 35 -8.48 2.16 12.33
N ARG A 36 -9.81 2.07 12.13
CA ARG A 36 -10.78 2.17 13.24
C ARG A 36 -10.60 1.07 14.29
N GLU A 37 -10.40 -0.18 13.86
CA GLU A 37 -10.12 -1.31 14.77
C GLU A 37 -8.84 -1.08 15.58
N LYS A 38 -7.80 -0.53 14.94
CA LYS A 38 -6.53 -0.19 15.58
C LYS A 38 -6.69 0.94 16.59
N ALA A 39 -7.38 2.01 16.22
CA ALA A 39 -7.66 3.16 17.10
C ALA A 39 -8.43 2.76 18.37
N GLN A 40 -9.37 1.82 18.28
CA GLN A 40 -10.12 1.31 19.44
C GLN A 40 -9.27 0.52 20.43
N SER A 41 -8.15 -0.05 19.98
CA SER A 41 -7.26 -0.91 20.78
C SER A 41 -5.85 -0.31 20.89
N LEU A 42 -5.73 1.00 20.71
CA LEU A 42 -4.44 1.70 20.73
C LEU A 42 -3.89 1.74 22.16
N ASP A 43 -2.66 1.27 22.32
CA ASP A 43 -1.84 1.49 23.50
C ASP A 43 -0.68 2.43 23.12
N PRO A 44 -0.70 3.71 23.54
CA PRO A 44 0.33 4.68 23.18
C PRO A 44 1.74 4.30 23.65
N GLU A 45 1.87 3.51 24.71
CA GLU A 45 3.16 3.08 25.25
C GLU A 45 3.78 1.91 24.45
N HIS A 46 2.94 1.18 23.70
CA HIS A 46 3.35 -0.02 22.96
C HIS A 46 2.78 -0.03 21.53
N PRO A 47 3.25 0.85 20.62
CA PRO A 47 2.78 0.88 19.24
C PRO A 47 3.12 -0.42 18.50
N ARG A 48 2.11 -1.07 17.89
CA ARG A 48 2.27 -2.40 17.27
C ARG A 48 2.70 -2.32 15.81
N ASP A 49 2.35 -1.24 15.12
CA ASP A 49 2.62 -1.05 13.70
C ASP A 49 2.59 0.44 13.29
N PHE A 50 2.70 0.65 11.98
CA PHE A 50 2.64 1.97 11.35
C PHE A 50 1.37 2.75 11.71
N ILE A 51 0.20 2.09 11.75
CA ILE A 51 -1.06 2.76 12.02
C ILE A 51 -1.07 3.29 13.45
N ASP A 52 -0.67 2.47 14.42
CA ASP A 52 -0.58 2.90 15.82
C ASP A 52 0.40 4.07 15.97
N SER A 53 1.57 3.98 15.34
CA SER A 53 2.59 5.04 15.37
C SER A 53 2.07 6.36 14.80
N PHE A 54 1.34 6.31 13.69
CA PHE A 54 0.75 7.50 13.06
C PHE A 54 -0.36 8.10 13.93
N LEU A 55 -1.23 7.28 14.53
CA LEU A 55 -2.28 7.74 15.43
C LEU A 55 -1.71 8.44 16.68
N ILE A 56 -0.62 7.91 17.24
CA ILE A 56 0.09 8.54 18.37
C ILE A 56 0.67 9.88 17.96
N GLN A 57 1.29 9.96 16.77
CA GLN A 57 1.84 11.22 16.27
C GLN A 57 0.74 12.25 15.96
N MET A 58 -0.41 11.81 15.46
CA MET A 58 -1.59 12.65 15.25
C MET A 58 -2.11 13.26 16.55
N ASP A 59 -2.14 12.51 17.65
CA ASP A 59 -2.53 13.08 18.96
C ASP A 59 -1.50 14.09 19.50
N LYS A 60 -0.21 13.87 19.27
CA LYS A 60 0.86 14.81 19.64
C LYS A 60 0.77 16.13 18.87
N GLU A 61 0.27 16.11 17.65
CA GLU A 61 0.15 17.28 16.78
C GLU A 61 -1.26 17.90 16.72
N LYS A 62 -2.19 17.45 17.57
CA LYS A 62 -3.59 17.91 17.52
C LYS A 62 -3.80 19.42 17.64
N ASP A 63 -2.87 20.12 18.30
CA ASP A 63 -2.90 21.57 18.49
C ASP A 63 -2.18 22.34 17.37
N ASN A 64 -1.57 21.64 16.41
CA ASN A 64 -0.91 22.25 15.25
C ASN A 64 -1.90 22.31 14.05
N PRO A 65 -2.40 23.50 13.68
CA PRO A 65 -3.34 23.65 12.56
C PRO A 65 -2.71 23.33 11.19
N ASN A 66 -1.38 23.28 11.10
CA ASN A 66 -0.64 22.94 9.88
C ASN A 66 -0.13 21.49 9.91
N SER A 67 -0.68 20.63 10.78
CA SER A 67 -0.26 19.24 10.84
C SER A 67 -0.75 18.46 9.61
N GLU A 68 0.15 17.66 9.04
CA GLU A 68 -0.18 16.70 7.98
C GLU A 68 -0.61 15.34 8.54
N PHE A 69 -0.61 15.16 9.87
CA PHE A 69 -1.11 13.96 10.53
C PHE A 69 -2.63 13.99 10.61
N THR A 70 -3.28 13.79 9.46
CA THR A 70 -4.74 13.70 9.35
C THR A 70 -5.19 12.26 9.17
N MET A 71 -6.43 11.96 9.52
CA MET A 71 -7.03 10.64 9.29
C MET A 71 -7.03 10.27 7.79
N GLU A 72 -7.22 11.25 6.91
CA GLU A 72 -7.14 11.01 5.46
C GLU A 72 -5.72 10.64 5.02
N ASN A 73 -4.70 11.39 5.48
CA ASN A 73 -3.31 11.07 5.16
C ASN A 73 -2.88 9.71 5.74
N LEU A 74 -3.38 9.32 6.91
CA LEU A 74 -3.18 7.98 7.47
C LEU A 74 -3.73 6.90 6.52
N GLU A 75 -4.99 7.02 6.10
CA GLU A 75 -5.61 6.06 5.19
C GLU A 75 -4.89 5.98 3.84
N LEU A 76 -4.58 7.12 3.23
CA LEU A 76 -3.93 7.19 1.92
C LEU A 76 -2.47 6.68 1.98
N THR A 77 -1.73 7.03 3.02
CA THR A 77 -0.35 6.55 3.19
C THR A 77 -0.32 5.04 3.42
N THR A 78 -1.23 4.53 4.26
CA THR A 78 -1.37 3.08 4.46
C THR A 78 -1.73 2.36 3.16
N LEU A 79 -2.61 2.96 2.33
CA LEU A 79 -2.97 2.42 1.02
C LEU A 79 -1.76 2.36 0.08
N ASN A 80 -0.98 3.44 0.03
CA ASN A 80 0.22 3.52 -0.79
C ASN A 80 1.24 2.46 -0.39
N LEU A 81 1.52 2.32 0.92
CA LEU A 81 2.45 1.30 1.43
C LEU A 81 1.99 -0.11 1.06
N PHE A 82 0.70 -0.41 1.25
CA PHE A 82 0.14 -1.73 0.95
C PHE A 82 0.22 -2.06 -0.55
N PHE A 83 -0.17 -1.11 -1.41
CA PHE A 83 -0.15 -1.29 -2.86
C PHE A 83 1.28 -1.44 -3.39
N ALA A 84 2.18 -0.51 -3.00
CA ALA A 84 3.57 -0.51 -3.44
C ALA A 84 4.30 -1.79 -3.02
N GLY A 85 4.11 -2.24 -1.77
CA GLY A 85 4.81 -3.42 -1.24
C GLY A 85 4.28 -4.75 -1.78
N THR A 86 2.99 -4.86 -2.08
CA THR A 86 2.38 -6.16 -2.45
C THR A 86 2.61 -6.50 -3.92
N GLU A 87 2.22 -5.60 -4.84
CA GLU A 87 2.22 -5.91 -6.27
C GLU A 87 3.64 -6.02 -6.84
N THR A 88 4.54 -5.11 -6.43
CA THR A 88 5.91 -5.07 -6.96
C THR A 88 6.72 -6.30 -6.53
N VAL A 89 6.65 -6.68 -5.26
CA VAL A 89 7.36 -7.84 -4.71
C VAL A 89 6.77 -9.14 -5.27
N SER A 90 5.44 -9.26 -5.30
CA SER A 90 4.77 -10.44 -5.88
C SER A 90 5.14 -10.64 -7.35
N SER A 91 5.11 -9.56 -8.14
CA SER A 91 5.52 -9.60 -9.55
C SER A 91 6.98 -10.00 -9.70
N THR A 92 7.87 -9.36 -8.94
CA THR A 92 9.32 -9.66 -8.96
C THR A 92 9.59 -11.12 -8.63
N LEU A 93 8.98 -11.65 -7.56
CA LEU A 93 9.14 -13.05 -7.18
C LEU A 93 8.58 -13.98 -8.25
N ARG A 94 7.40 -13.68 -8.80
CA ARG A 94 6.78 -14.47 -9.87
C ARG A 94 7.68 -14.58 -11.10
N PHE A 95 8.23 -13.46 -11.56
CA PHE A 95 9.15 -13.45 -12.71
C PHE A 95 10.50 -14.04 -12.36
N GLY A 96 11.02 -13.79 -11.16
CA GLY A 96 12.27 -14.37 -10.67
C GLY A 96 12.23 -15.90 -10.64
N LEU A 97 11.16 -16.47 -10.09
CA LEU A 97 10.96 -17.93 -10.07
C LEU A 97 10.78 -18.50 -11.48
N LEU A 98 10.04 -17.82 -12.35
CA LEU A 98 9.90 -18.22 -13.75
C LEU A 98 11.25 -18.24 -14.48
N PHE A 99 12.09 -17.24 -14.23
CA PHE A 99 13.42 -17.16 -14.79
C PHE A 99 14.32 -18.31 -14.31
N LEU A 100 14.32 -18.61 -13.01
CA LEU A 100 15.09 -19.73 -12.45
C LEU A 100 14.67 -21.07 -13.06
N MET A 101 13.36 -21.32 -13.23
CA MET A 101 12.87 -22.54 -13.91
C MET A 101 13.31 -22.66 -15.37
N ARG A 102 13.52 -21.52 -16.06
CA ARG A 102 13.96 -21.47 -17.46
C ARG A 102 15.48 -21.63 -17.60
N HIS A 103 16.24 -21.33 -16.55
CA HIS A 103 17.71 -21.29 -16.53
C HIS A 103 18.28 -22.08 -15.34
N PRO A 104 18.09 -23.42 -15.29
CA PRO A 104 18.51 -24.26 -14.15
C PRO A 104 20.02 -24.19 -13.86
N GLN A 105 20.86 -23.86 -14.85
CA GLN A 105 22.29 -23.61 -14.65
C GLN A 105 22.57 -22.44 -13.69
N VAL A 106 21.74 -21.39 -13.70
CA VAL A 106 21.87 -20.24 -12.80
C VAL A 106 21.49 -20.64 -11.38
N GLN A 107 20.53 -21.56 -11.23
CA GLN A 107 20.12 -22.08 -9.93
C GLN A 107 21.19 -22.99 -9.30
N GLY A 108 21.91 -23.79 -10.11
CA GLY A 108 22.98 -24.68 -9.64
C GLY A 108 24.28 -23.97 -9.24
N GLU A 109 24.50 -22.73 -9.70
CA GLU A 109 25.66 -21.90 -9.33
C GLU A 109 25.41 -21.04 -8.08
N ALA A 110 24.16 -20.90 -7.65
CA ALA A 110 23.82 -20.18 -6.42
C ALA A 110 24.18 -21.04 -5.19
N PRO A 111 24.91 -20.51 -4.18
CA PRO A 111 25.11 -21.19 -2.92
C PRO A 111 23.76 -21.52 -2.29
N ASP A 112 23.56 -22.76 -1.82
CA ASP A 112 22.31 -23.18 -1.18
C ASP A 112 22.19 -22.51 0.19
N PRO A 113 21.33 -21.48 0.36
CA PRO A 113 21.30 -20.70 1.59
C PRO A 113 20.55 -21.43 2.72
N ILE A 114 20.04 -22.65 2.47
CA ILE A 114 19.25 -23.46 3.42
C ILE A 114 20.08 -24.63 3.98
N ARG A 115 21.28 -24.91 3.44
CA ARG A 115 22.12 -26.05 3.85
C ARG A 115 23.21 -25.74 4.90
N ASP A 116 23.09 -24.62 5.62
CA ASP A 116 23.90 -24.31 6.81
C ASP A 116 23.03 -24.23 8.08
#